data_AF-A0A3D5V0P9-F1
#
_entry.id   AF-A0A3D5V0P9-F1
#
_cell.length_a   1.000
_cell.length_b   1.000
_cell.length_c   1.000
_cell.angle_alpha   90.00
_cell.angle_beta   90.00
_cell.angle_gamma   90.00
#
_symmetry.space_group_name_H-M   'P 1'
#
loop_
_entity.id
_entity.type
_entity.pdbx_description
1 polymer ?
#
loop_
_entity_poly.entity_id
_entity_poly.type
_entity_poly.pdbx_seq_one_letter_code
_entity_poly.pdbx_strand_id
1 'polypeptide(L)'
;MPDAAIILTTKLFGAAVTSLVTEVAMHSLDSDGEGMTTTQYHALRYIRLHNCPTAGELAEALQISNAAVTKLIDRLEKKALVIRGTDPADRRAMRLRLSAKGQKLATRFSDAEKEYFNAVLARMNPSEAEALQRGMSGFLKAVLLTPEQIDRICLRCGCEHMEDCLGNLQYCYLTGSSKKNV
;
A
#
# COMPACT_ATOMS: atom_id res chain seq x y z
N MET A 1 -24.30 -18.82 7.91
CA MET A 1 -24.08 -17.35 8.01
C MET A 1 -22.92 -17.13 8.96
N PRO A 2 -22.01 -16.18 8.70
CA PRO A 2 -20.92 -15.91 9.62
C PRO A 2 -21.47 -15.44 10.97
N ASP A 3 -20.86 -15.93 12.06
CA ASP A 3 -21.16 -15.56 13.43
C ASP A 3 -21.01 -14.03 13.61
N ALA A 4 -21.95 -13.39 14.31
CA ALA A 4 -21.89 -11.97 14.63
C ALA A 4 -20.57 -11.59 15.35
N ALA A 5 -20.03 -12.50 16.16
CA ALA A 5 -18.74 -12.32 16.83
C ALA A 5 -17.57 -12.22 15.83
N ILE A 6 -17.59 -13.01 14.75
CA ILE A 6 -16.56 -12.98 13.70
C ILE A 6 -16.63 -11.66 12.94
N ILE A 7 -17.84 -11.18 12.62
CA ILE A 7 -18.02 -9.90 11.91
C ILE A 7 -17.50 -8.73 12.76
N LEU A 8 -17.86 -8.69 14.04
CA LEU A 8 -17.44 -7.63 14.94
C LEU A 8 -15.91 -7.62 15.10
N THR A 9 -15.31 -8.78 15.36
CA THR A 9 -13.85 -8.93 15.50
C THR A 9 -13.12 -8.49 14.22
N THR A 10 -13.64 -8.86 13.04
CA THR A 10 -13.06 -8.46 11.76
C THR A 10 -13.10 -6.94 11.56
N LYS A 11 -14.19 -6.28 11.97
CA LYS A 11 -14.31 -4.81 11.91
C LYS A 11 -13.32 -4.13 12.86
N LEU A 12 -13.21 -4.61 14.10
CA LEU A 12 -12.27 -4.09 15.08
C LEU A 12 -10.82 -4.28 14.63
N PHE A 13 -10.50 -5.44 14.04
CA PHE A 13 -9.20 -5.70 13.43
C PHE A 13 -8.88 -4.70 12.32
N GLY A 14 -9.81 -4.47 11.39
CA GLY A 14 -9.62 -3.49 10.32
C GLY A 14 -9.42 -2.06 10.84
N ALA A 15 -10.19 -1.65 11.85
CA ALA A 15 -10.04 -0.34 12.48
C ALA A 15 -8.68 -0.20 13.20
N ALA A 16 -8.27 -1.22 13.97
CA ALA A 16 -6.98 -1.26 14.64
C ALA A 16 -5.84 -1.15 13.62
N VAL A 17 -5.81 -2.02 12.60
CA VAL A 17 -4.78 -1.99 11.54
C VAL A 17 -4.72 -0.61 10.87
N THR A 18 -5.86 0.01 10.59
CA THR A 18 -5.90 1.35 9.97
C THR A 18 -5.26 2.40 10.88
N SER A 19 -5.65 2.46 12.16
CA SER A 19 -5.09 3.40 13.14
C SER A 19 -3.58 3.22 13.25
N LEU A 20 -3.14 1.97 13.40
CA LEU A 20 -1.74 1.59 13.57
C LEU A 20 -0.87 2.04 12.40
N VAL A 21 -1.29 1.73 11.17
CA VAL A 21 -0.55 2.12 9.96
C VAL A 21 -0.44 3.63 9.85
N THR A 22 -1.52 4.36 10.16
CA THR A 22 -1.49 5.83 10.11
C THR A 22 -0.62 6.44 11.20
N GLU A 23 -0.64 5.93 12.42
CA GLU A 23 0.17 6.43 13.55
C GLU A 23 1.67 6.24 13.28
N VAL A 24 2.06 5.04 12.86
CA VAL A 24 3.46 4.70 12.55
C VAL A 24 4.01 5.56 11.42
N ALA A 25 3.21 5.74 10.36
CA ALA A 25 3.60 6.57 9.22
C ALA A 25 3.83 8.03 9.61
N MET A 26 3.00 8.58 10.50
CA MET A 26 3.08 9.99 10.92
C MET A 26 4.21 10.22 11.95
N HIS A 27 4.39 9.32 12.92
CA HIS A 27 5.45 9.44 13.93
C HIS A 27 6.87 9.31 13.37
N SER A 28 7.05 8.58 12.26
CA SER A 28 8.36 8.39 11.62
C SER A 28 8.93 9.66 10.98
N LEU A 29 8.19 10.78 10.99
CA LEU A 29 8.45 11.98 10.18
C LEU A 29 8.59 13.28 10.98
N ASP A 30 8.30 13.26 12.28
CA ASP A 30 8.47 14.43 13.14
C ASP A 30 9.96 14.83 13.33
N SER A 31 10.89 14.09 12.72
CA SER A 31 12.33 14.40 12.76
C SER A 31 12.81 15.46 11.75
N ASP A 32 12.05 15.74 10.67
CA ASP A 32 12.54 16.55 9.53
C ASP A 32 11.84 17.92 9.37
N GLY A 33 11.01 18.37 10.33
CA GLY A 33 10.53 19.77 10.44
C GLY A 33 9.44 20.23 9.45
N GLU A 34 9.17 19.51 8.36
CA GLU A 34 7.99 19.70 7.52
C GLU A 34 7.06 18.49 7.61
N GLY A 35 6.13 18.52 8.57
CA GLY A 35 5.15 17.46 8.79
C GLY A 35 4.51 16.95 7.48
N MET A 36 4.44 15.63 7.37
CA MET A 36 3.71 14.96 6.30
C MET A 36 2.25 14.82 6.74
N THR A 37 1.32 15.08 5.83
CA THR A 37 -0.08 14.78 6.11
C THR A 37 -0.43 13.34 5.74
N THR A 38 -1.46 12.78 6.37
CA THR A 38 -1.99 11.44 6.04
C THR A 38 -2.29 11.29 4.55
N THR A 39 -2.87 12.32 3.92
CA THR A 39 -3.13 12.32 2.47
C THR A 39 -1.86 12.30 1.62
N GLN A 40 -0.81 13.01 2.03
CA GLN A 40 0.48 12.98 1.33
C GLN A 40 1.16 11.61 1.47
N TYR A 41 1.11 11.00 2.67
CA TYR A 41 1.58 9.64 2.89
C TYR A 41 0.84 8.64 2.00
N HIS A 42 -0.51 8.67 1.98
CA HIS A 42 -1.30 7.78 1.13
C HIS A 42 -0.99 7.98 -0.35
N ALA A 43 -0.73 9.21 -0.79
CA ALA A 43 -0.32 9.47 -2.17
C ALA A 43 1.04 8.85 -2.51
N LEU A 44 2.04 9.01 -1.65
CA LEU A 44 3.37 8.41 -1.86
C LEU A 44 3.29 6.87 -1.85
N ARG A 45 2.51 6.32 -0.92
CA ARG A 45 2.24 4.88 -0.85
C ARG A 45 1.57 4.39 -2.14
N TYR A 46 0.53 5.07 -2.60
CA TYR A 46 -0.16 4.71 -3.83
C TYR A 46 0.77 4.77 -5.05
N ILE A 47 1.51 5.86 -5.24
CA ILE A 47 2.45 6.00 -6.37
C ILE A 47 3.55 4.92 -6.34
N ARG A 48 4.02 4.52 -5.15
CA ARG A 48 4.97 3.40 -4.99
C ARG A 48 4.36 2.07 -5.44
N LEU A 49 3.11 1.81 -5.06
CA LEU A 49 2.44 0.53 -5.27
C LEU A 49 1.83 0.36 -6.67
N HIS A 50 1.65 1.45 -7.41
CA HIS A 50 1.03 1.45 -8.73
C HIS A 50 1.99 2.04 -9.73
N ASN A 51 2.72 1.19 -10.47
CA ASN A 51 3.77 1.57 -11.40
C ASN A 51 3.33 2.67 -12.39
N CYS A 52 3.64 3.93 -12.03
CA CYS A 52 3.35 5.13 -12.82
C CYS A 52 1.85 5.46 -12.97
N PRO A 53 1.10 5.72 -11.88
CA PRO A 53 -0.32 6.02 -11.99
C PRO A 53 -0.53 7.42 -12.57
N THR A 54 -1.68 7.63 -13.17
CA THR A 54 -2.17 8.94 -13.59
C THR A 54 -2.68 9.74 -12.38
N ALA A 55 -2.84 11.05 -12.56
CA ALA A 55 -3.47 11.88 -11.53
C ALA A 55 -4.93 11.47 -11.25
N GLY A 56 -5.66 10.99 -12.27
CA GLY A 56 -7.03 10.52 -12.12
C GLY A 56 -7.13 9.26 -11.26
N GLU A 57 -6.28 8.26 -11.52
CA GLU A 57 -6.20 7.04 -10.71
C GLU A 57 -5.84 7.35 -9.25
N LEU A 58 -4.92 8.30 -9.04
CA LEU A 58 -4.58 8.77 -7.69
C LEU A 58 -5.76 9.49 -7.01
N ALA A 59 -6.55 10.28 -7.76
CA ALA A 59 -7.72 10.97 -7.22
C ALA A 59 -8.80 9.97 -6.76
N GLU A 60 -9.07 8.97 -7.59
CA GLU A 60 -10.03 7.91 -7.30
C GLU A 60 -9.59 7.11 -6.06
N ALA A 61 -8.32 6.71 -6.01
CA ALA A 61 -7.79 5.94 -4.89
C ALA A 61 -7.82 6.69 -3.56
N LEU A 62 -7.58 8.01 -3.58
CA LEU A 62 -7.62 8.86 -2.40
C LEU A 62 -9.03 9.40 -2.09
N GLN A 63 -10.01 9.14 -2.96
CA GLN A 63 -11.38 9.68 -2.87
C GLN A 63 -11.41 11.22 -2.75
N ILE A 64 -10.58 11.90 -3.54
CA ILE A 64 -10.53 13.37 -3.59
C ILE A 64 -10.82 13.89 -5.00
N SER A 65 -11.17 15.17 -5.12
CA SER A 65 -11.43 15.78 -6.42
C SER A 65 -10.17 15.92 -7.29
N ASN A 66 -10.35 15.99 -8.61
CA ASN A 66 -9.25 16.25 -9.57
C ASN A 66 -8.49 17.56 -9.26
N ALA A 67 -9.19 18.58 -8.76
CA ALA A 67 -8.55 19.83 -8.34
C ALA A 67 -7.69 19.62 -7.07
N ALA A 68 -8.17 18.82 -6.12
CA ALA A 68 -7.45 18.51 -4.89
C ALA A 68 -6.22 17.63 -5.15
N VAL A 69 -6.32 16.61 -6.02
CA VAL A 69 -5.18 15.76 -6.37
C VAL A 69 -4.10 16.56 -7.09
N THR A 70 -4.48 17.50 -7.98
CA THR A 70 -3.51 18.35 -8.68
C THR A 70 -2.70 19.16 -7.69
N LYS A 71 -3.37 19.85 -6.75
CA LYS A 71 -2.71 20.61 -5.67
C LYS A 71 -1.87 19.73 -4.75
N LEU A 72 -2.28 18.47 -4.53
CA LEU A 72 -1.50 17.51 -3.76
C LEU A 72 -0.21 17.15 -4.48
N ILE A 73 -0.30 16.82 -5.76
CA ILE A 73 0.87 16.48 -6.58
C ILE A 73 1.82 17.68 -6.68
N ASP A 74 1.32 18.89 -6.91
CA ASP A 74 2.15 20.11 -6.95
C ASP A 74 2.96 20.31 -5.66
N ARG A 75 2.34 20.03 -4.50
CA ARG A 75 3.02 20.09 -3.20
C ARG A 75 4.09 18.99 -3.06
N LEU A 76 3.80 17.79 -3.53
CA LEU A 76 4.75 16.68 -3.50
C LEU A 76 5.93 16.90 -4.46
N GLU A 77 5.70 17.50 -5.62
CA GLU A 77 6.77 17.91 -6.55
C GLU A 77 7.62 19.04 -5.95
N LYS A 78 7.01 20.05 -5.31
CA LYS A 78 7.75 21.10 -4.58
C LYS A 78 8.63 20.55 -3.47
N LYS A 79 8.17 19.50 -2.77
CA LYS A 79 8.97 18.77 -1.77
C LYS A 79 10.04 17.85 -2.40
N ALA A 80 10.11 17.79 -3.73
CA ALA A 80 10.95 16.91 -4.53
C ALA A 80 10.71 15.42 -4.24
N LEU A 81 9.47 15.02 -3.92
CA LEU A 81 9.09 13.64 -3.60
C LEU A 81 8.46 12.90 -4.79
N VAL A 82 7.77 13.63 -5.66
CA VAL A 82 7.13 13.11 -6.87
C VAL A 82 7.72 13.82 -8.09
N ILE A 83 7.72 13.14 -9.22
CA ILE A 83 8.01 13.68 -10.54
C ILE A 83 6.89 13.27 -11.50
N ARG A 84 6.45 14.21 -12.34
CA ARG A 84 5.57 13.93 -13.48
C ARG A 84 6.40 13.61 -14.73
N GLY A 85 5.99 12.60 -15.48
CA GLY A 85 6.61 12.23 -16.76
C GLY A 85 5.57 11.86 -17.80
N THR A 86 5.91 12.06 -19.07
CA THR A 86 5.13 11.55 -20.19
C THR A 86 5.43 10.06 -20.38
N ASP A 87 4.39 9.28 -20.66
CA ASP A 87 4.55 7.90 -21.09
C ASP A 87 4.97 7.89 -22.57
N PRO A 88 6.05 7.20 -22.98
CA PRO A 88 6.39 7.04 -24.38
C PRO A 88 5.26 6.38 -25.20
N ALA A 89 4.46 5.51 -24.58
CA ALA A 89 3.34 4.80 -25.20
C ALA A 89 2.05 5.65 -25.25
N ASP A 90 1.88 6.59 -24.32
CA ASP A 90 0.78 7.54 -24.29
C ASP A 90 1.24 8.92 -23.82
N ARG A 91 1.71 9.73 -24.78
CA ARG A 91 2.20 11.10 -24.51
C ARG A 91 1.12 12.04 -23.97
N ARG A 92 -0.16 11.65 -24.03
CA ARG A 92 -1.29 12.43 -23.51
C ARG A 92 -1.54 12.16 -22.03
N ALA A 93 -1.09 11.02 -21.51
CA ALA A 93 -1.22 10.67 -20.09
C ALA A 93 0.00 11.16 -19.30
N MET A 94 -0.21 12.10 -18.39
CA MET A 94 0.80 12.52 -17.42
C MET A 94 0.83 11.49 -16.27
N ARG A 95 1.96 10.79 -16.14
CA ARG A 95 2.16 9.75 -15.13
C ARG A 95 3.03 10.25 -13.99
N LEU A 96 2.77 9.70 -12.79
CA LEU A 96 3.43 10.08 -11.56
C LEU A 96 4.47 9.03 -11.19
N ARG A 97 5.67 9.44 -10.81
CA ARG A 97 6.68 8.54 -10.21
C ARG A 97 7.21 9.16 -8.93
N LEU A 98 7.69 8.32 -8.02
CA LEU A 98 8.49 8.81 -6.90
C LEU A 98 9.85 9.28 -7.44
N SER A 99 10.34 10.40 -6.92
CA SER A 99 11.74 10.78 -7.08
C SER A 99 12.62 9.85 -6.23
N ALA A 100 13.95 9.96 -6.36
CA ALA A 100 14.86 9.25 -5.46
C ALA A 100 14.62 9.62 -3.97
N LYS A 101 14.31 10.89 -3.68
CA LYS A 101 13.95 11.34 -2.33
C LYS A 101 12.60 10.75 -1.88
N GLY A 102 11.61 10.74 -2.76
CA GLY A 102 10.30 10.12 -2.51
C GLY A 102 10.41 8.63 -2.24
N GLN A 103 11.25 7.92 -2.99
CA GLN A 103 11.47 6.49 -2.82
C GLN A 103 12.12 6.17 -1.47
N LYS A 104 13.15 6.93 -1.07
CA LYS A 104 13.76 6.80 0.26
C LYS A 104 12.75 7.02 1.37
N LEU A 105 11.92 8.05 1.23
CA LEU A 105 10.88 8.36 2.22
C LEU A 105 9.81 7.27 2.31
N ALA A 106 9.32 6.79 1.16
CA ALA A 106 8.37 5.70 1.10
C ALA A 106 8.95 4.40 1.68
N THR A 107 10.25 4.16 1.50
CA THR A 107 10.95 3.01 2.08
C THR A 107 10.97 3.10 3.61
N ARG A 108 11.33 4.26 4.17
CA ARG A 108 11.25 4.51 5.62
C ARG A 108 9.86 4.20 6.20
N PHE A 109 8.77 4.54 5.51
CA PHE A 109 7.43 4.18 5.96
C PHE A 109 7.19 2.68 6.01
N SER A 110 7.56 1.99 4.95
CA SER A 110 7.39 0.55 4.90
C SER A 110 8.23 -0.17 5.94
N ASP A 111 9.43 0.32 6.25
CA ASP A 111 10.28 -0.28 7.28
C ASP A 111 9.71 -0.02 8.68
N ALA A 112 9.22 1.18 8.95
CA ALA A 112 8.53 1.49 10.20
C ALA A 112 7.25 0.66 10.39
N GLU A 113 6.44 0.51 9.33
CA GLU A 113 5.26 -0.37 9.34
C GLU A 113 5.66 -1.82 9.65
N LYS A 114 6.68 -2.34 8.97
CA LYS A 114 7.20 -3.70 9.20
C LYS A 114 7.65 -3.90 10.64
N GLU A 115 8.47 -2.99 11.17
CA GLU A 115 8.97 -3.06 12.54
C GLU A 115 7.83 -3.06 13.55
N TYR A 116 6.83 -2.19 13.34
CA TYR A 116 5.66 -2.14 14.18
C TYR A 116 4.82 -3.43 14.14
N PHE A 117 4.52 -3.94 12.95
CA PHE A 117 3.79 -5.22 12.82
C PHE A 117 4.54 -6.38 13.46
N ASN A 118 5.87 -6.44 13.29
CA ASN A 118 6.70 -7.43 13.95
C ASN A 118 6.59 -7.34 15.47
N ALA A 119 6.62 -6.13 16.03
CA ALA A 119 6.46 -5.92 17.47
C ALA A 119 5.07 -6.33 17.99
N VAL A 120 4.00 -6.11 17.22
CA VAL A 120 2.64 -6.56 17.58
C VAL A 120 2.56 -8.09 17.54
N LEU A 121 3.04 -8.71 16.46
CA LEU A 121 3.01 -10.17 16.31
C LEU A 121 3.88 -10.88 17.37
N ALA A 122 5.00 -10.28 17.77
CA ALA A 122 5.86 -10.81 18.84
C ALA A 122 5.21 -10.79 20.23
N ARG A 123 4.15 -10.00 20.44
CA ARG A 123 3.37 -9.97 21.69
C ARG A 123 2.25 -11.02 21.71
N MET A 124 1.94 -11.64 20.58
CA MET A 124 0.93 -12.68 20.50
C MET A 124 1.50 -14.02 20.95
N ASN A 125 0.64 -14.93 21.42
CA ASN A 125 1.07 -16.32 21.57
C ASN A 125 1.41 -16.89 20.20
N PRO A 126 2.46 -17.73 20.07
CA PRO A 126 2.87 -18.27 18.77
C PRO A 126 1.76 -18.99 18.00
N SER A 127 0.95 -19.79 18.69
CA SER A 127 -0.19 -20.50 18.08
C SER A 127 -1.29 -19.57 17.56
N GLU A 128 -1.51 -18.43 18.22
CA GLU A 128 -2.46 -17.41 17.79
C GLU A 128 -1.93 -16.65 16.57
N ALA A 129 -0.64 -16.32 16.54
CA ALA A 129 -0.01 -15.69 15.38
C ALA A 129 -0.07 -16.58 14.14
N GLU A 130 0.18 -17.89 14.30
CA GLU A 130 0.01 -18.86 13.22
C GLU A 130 -1.46 -18.99 12.77
N ALA A 131 -2.40 -19.04 13.73
CA ALA A 131 -3.83 -19.10 13.40
C ALA A 131 -4.29 -17.84 12.66
N LEU A 132 -3.81 -16.66 13.06
CA LEU A 132 -4.04 -15.40 12.37
C LEU A 132 -3.48 -15.44 10.95
N GLN A 133 -2.24 -15.90 10.76
CA GLN A 133 -1.63 -16.02 9.43
C GLN A 133 -2.46 -16.93 8.50
N ARG A 134 -2.89 -18.09 9.00
CA ARG A 134 -3.75 -19.01 8.24
C ARG A 134 -5.09 -18.37 7.90
N GLY A 135 -5.73 -17.73 8.87
CA GLY A 135 -7.01 -17.04 8.70
C GLY A 135 -6.94 -15.89 7.69
N MET A 136 -5.91 -15.03 7.78
CA MET A 136 -5.64 -13.96 6.83
C MET A 136 -5.39 -14.51 5.43
N SER A 137 -4.65 -15.61 5.30
CA SER A 137 -4.43 -16.26 4.01
C SER A 137 -5.74 -16.73 3.38
N GLY A 138 -6.61 -17.39 4.15
CA GLY A 138 -7.93 -17.81 3.69
C GLY A 138 -8.82 -16.63 3.30
N PHE A 139 -8.82 -15.57 4.12
CA PHE A 139 -9.58 -14.35 3.85
C PHE A 139 -9.14 -13.67 2.54
N LEU A 140 -7.83 -13.50 2.34
CA LEU A 140 -7.30 -12.88 1.13
C LEU A 140 -7.64 -13.70 -0.13
N LYS A 141 -7.57 -15.04 -0.07
CA LYS A 141 -8.01 -15.90 -1.18
C LYS A 141 -9.51 -15.73 -1.51
N ALA A 142 -10.35 -15.49 -0.50
CA ALA A 142 -11.78 -15.30 -0.67
C ALA A 142 -12.16 -13.92 -1.24
N VAL A 143 -11.33 -12.90 -1.02
CA VAL A 143 -11.58 -11.52 -1.48
C VAL A 143 -10.89 -11.21 -2.82
N LEU A 144 -9.72 -11.81 -3.07
CA LEU A 144 -8.91 -11.60 -4.28
C LEU A 144 -9.25 -12.64 -5.33
N LEU A 145 -10.31 -12.36 -6.06
CA LEU A 145 -10.91 -13.25 -7.07
C LEU A 145 -10.51 -12.89 -8.50
N THR A 146 -9.91 -11.72 -8.71
CA THR A 146 -9.42 -11.27 -10.02
C THR A 146 -7.97 -10.75 -9.97
N PRO A 147 -7.22 -10.82 -11.09
CA PRO A 147 -5.90 -10.22 -11.20
C PRO A 147 -5.87 -8.74 -10.82
N GLU A 148 -6.88 -7.97 -11.22
CA GLU A 148 -6.98 -6.53 -10.95
C GLU A 148 -7.09 -6.23 -9.45
N GLN A 149 -7.79 -7.08 -8.70
CA GLN A 149 -7.88 -6.95 -7.24
C GLN A 149 -6.53 -7.21 -6.57
N ILE A 150 -5.78 -8.22 -7.05
CA ILE A 150 -4.43 -8.52 -6.56
C ILE A 150 -3.49 -7.35 -6.87
N ASP A 151 -3.55 -6.82 -8.08
CA ASP A 151 -2.72 -5.71 -8.54
C ASP A 151 -2.93 -4.44 -7.69
N ARG A 152 -4.14 -4.24 -7.17
CA ARG A 152 -4.47 -3.11 -6.30
C ARG A 152 -3.88 -3.19 -4.90
N ILE A 153 -3.67 -4.39 -4.37
CA ILE A 153 -3.14 -4.57 -3.01
C ILE A 153 -1.67 -5.01 -3.00
N CYS A 154 -1.14 -5.37 -4.17
CA CYS A 154 0.23 -5.84 -4.32
C CYS A 154 1.19 -4.77 -3.79
N LEU A 155 1.99 -5.12 -2.78
CA LEU A 155 2.95 -4.20 -2.19
C LEU A 155 4.18 -3.92 -3.09
N ARG A 156 4.21 -4.54 -4.29
CA ARG A 156 5.33 -4.52 -5.25
C ARG A 156 6.66 -4.53 -4.52
N CYS A 157 6.90 -5.63 -3.79
CA CYS A 157 7.81 -5.72 -2.64
C CYS A 157 9.25 -5.25 -2.87
N GLY A 158 9.65 -4.93 -4.11
CA GLY A 158 10.68 -3.93 -4.45
C GLY A 158 12.13 -4.27 -4.10
N CYS A 159 12.35 -5.18 -3.15
CA CYS A 159 13.63 -5.61 -2.64
C CYS A 159 13.63 -7.10 -2.26
N GLU A 160 12.47 -7.69 -1.93
CA GLU A 160 12.32 -9.08 -1.45
C GLU A 160 11.02 -9.69 -2.01
N HIS A 161 10.84 -9.72 -3.33
CA HIS A 161 9.74 -10.51 -3.88
C HIS A 161 10.03 -11.99 -3.65
N MET A 162 9.28 -12.60 -2.74
CA MET A 162 9.32 -14.05 -2.56
C MET A 162 8.32 -14.69 -3.51
N GLU A 163 8.74 -15.73 -4.23
CA GLU A 163 7.91 -16.45 -5.20
C GLU A 163 6.64 -17.03 -4.55
N ASP A 164 6.72 -17.32 -3.25
CA ASP A 164 5.66 -17.84 -2.41
C ASP A 164 4.78 -16.75 -1.76
N CYS A 165 4.94 -15.46 -2.12
CA CYS A 165 4.07 -14.44 -1.57
C CYS A 165 2.62 -14.70 -1.99
N LEU A 166 1.67 -14.57 -1.04
CA LEU A 166 0.28 -14.96 -1.26
C LEU A 166 -0.37 -14.25 -2.46
N GLY A 167 0.00 -12.99 -2.70
CA GLY A 167 -0.46 -12.25 -3.87
C GLY A 167 -0.02 -12.90 -5.18
N ASN A 168 1.23 -13.35 -5.27
CA ASN A 168 1.74 -14.07 -6.44
C ASN A 168 1.09 -15.44 -6.58
N LEU A 169 1.00 -16.21 -5.49
CA LEU A 169 0.37 -17.53 -5.51
C LEU A 169 -1.09 -17.47 -5.99
N GLN A 170 -1.86 -16.50 -5.49
CA GLN A 170 -3.23 -16.28 -5.92
C GLN A 170 -3.30 -15.80 -7.37
N TYR A 171 -2.36 -14.95 -7.82
CA TYR A 171 -2.29 -14.51 -9.20
C TYR A 171 -1.99 -15.67 -10.17
N CYS A 172 -1.03 -16.53 -9.81
CA CYS A 172 -0.74 -17.78 -10.52
C CYS A 172 -1.96 -18.69 -10.60
N TYR A 173 -2.67 -18.85 -9.48
CA TYR A 173 -3.89 -19.65 -9.44
C TYR A 173 -4.98 -19.14 -10.42
N LEU A 174 -5.12 -17.82 -10.53
CA LEU A 174 -6.14 -17.19 -11.40
C LEU A 174 -5.74 -17.12 -12.87
N THR A 175 -4.44 -16.99 -13.19
CA THR A 175 -3.97 -16.67 -14.55
C THR A 175 -3.12 -17.77 -15.20
N GLY A 176 -2.66 -18.75 -14.42
CA GLY A 176 -1.67 -19.74 -14.87
C GLY A 176 -0.26 -19.19 -15.07
N SER A 177 0.01 -17.92 -14.70
CA SER A 177 1.30 -17.26 -14.87
C SER A 177 1.77 -16.56 -13.60
N SER A 178 3.09 -16.51 -13.38
CA SER A 178 3.68 -15.73 -12.30
C SER A 178 3.52 -14.23 -12.53
N LYS A 179 3.24 -13.49 -11.47
CA LYS A 179 3.22 -12.03 -11.52
C LYS A 179 4.66 -11.55 -11.70
N LYS A 180 5.01 -11.16 -12.93
CA LYS A 180 6.34 -10.63 -13.24
C LYS A 180 6.66 -9.44 -12.33
N ASN A 181 7.89 -9.41 -11.81
CA ASN A 181 8.47 -8.25 -11.13
C ASN A 181 8.50 -7.06 -12.11
N VAL A 182 7.47 -6.21 -12.09
CA VAL A 182 7.45 -4.91 -12.79
C VAL A 182 7.24 -3.80 -11.78
#